data_AF-A0A644U614-F1
#
_entry.id   AF-A0A644U614-F1
#
_cell.length_a   1.000
_cell.length_b   1.000
_cell.length_c   1.000
_cell.angle_alpha   90.00
_cell.angle_beta   90.00
_cell.angle_gamma   90.00
#
_symmetry.space_group_name_H-M   'P 1'
#
loop_
_entity.id
_entity.type
_entity.pdbx_description
1 polymer ?
#
loop_
_entity_poly.entity_id
_entity_poly.type
_entity_poly.pdbx_seq_one_letter_code
_entity_poly.pdbx_strand_id
1 'polypeptide(L)'
;MKTLESVSNQIKDLRNQFAYTNDKSKRRSLQASFARLKPVLLILQSGITEESLRKQLLSQEQRLEAVTSRINDQVEEMEKKGSLGTYAYRKKLESDFNVSDIESRIELLCYILN
;
A
#
# COMPACT_ATOMS: atom_id res chain seq x y z
N MET A 1 15.68 6.85 1.03
CA MET A 1 14.84 6.95 2.24
C MET A 1 14.31 8.36 2.41
N LYS A 2 12.99 8.48 2.55
CA LYS A 2 12.33 9.74 2.89
C LYS A 2 12.63 10.14 4.33
N THR A 3 12.94 11.41 4.53
CA THR A 3 13.12 12.01 5.85
C THR A 3 11.86 12.73 6.30
N LEU A 4 11.69 12.86 7.63
CA LEU A 4 10.59 13.63 8.22
C LEU A 4 10.53 15.05 7.65
N GLU A 5 11.70 15.68 7.50
CA GLU A 5 11.82 17.04 6.95
C GLU A 5 11.39 17.12 5.48
N SER A 6 11.87 16.19 4.65
CA SER A 6 11.51 16.12 3.22
C SER A 6 10.00 15.96 3.03
N VAL A 7 9.37 15.03 3.76
CA VAL A 7 7.93 14.78 3.68
C VAL A 7 7.12 15.96 4.23
N SER A 8 7.60 16.59 5.31
CA SER A 8 6.96 17.80 5.87
C SER A 8 6.97 18.96 4.87
N ASN A 9 8.08 19.15 4.15
CA ASN A 9 8.20 20.19 3.13
C ASN A 9 7.30 19.90 1.93
N GLN A 10 7.25 18.65 1.45
CA GLN A 10 6.32 18.25 0.38
C GLN A 10 4.86 18.52 0.74
N ILE A 11 4.46 18.23 1.99
CA ILE A 11 3.11 18.52 2.48
C ILE A 11 2.84 20.02 2.51
N LYS A 12 3.81 20.86 2.93
CA LYS A 12 3.67 22.32 2.91
C LYS A 12 3.49 22.83 1.47
N ASP A 13 4.29 22.35 0.53
CA ASP A 13 4.20 22.76 -0.88
C ASP A 13 2.86 22.38 -1.50
N LEU A 14 2.37 21.17 -1.22
CA LEU A 14 1.04 20.74 -1.66
C LEU A 14 -0.07 21.62 -1.06
N ARG A 15 0.07 22.09 0.19
CA ARG A 15 -0.93 22.95 0.85
C ARG A 15 -0.96 24.32 0.16
N ASN A 16 0.21 24.85 -0.16
CA ASN A 16 0.33 26.09 -0.91
C ASN A 16 -0.30 25.93 -2.30
N GLN A 17 0.06 24.90 -3.06
CA GLN A 17 -0.52 24.64 -4.38
C GLN A 17 -2.04 24.47 -4.33
N PHE A 18 -2.57 23.79 -3.30
CA PHE A 18 -4.01 23.61 -3.12
C PHE A 18 -4.72 24.94 -2.88
N ALA A 19 -4.14 25.83 -2.06
CA ALA A 19 -4.71 27.15 -1.77
C ALA A 19 -4.81 28.04 -3.00
N TYR A 20 -3.84 27.97 -3.92
CA TYR A 20 -3.79 28.81 -5.12
C TYR A 20 -4.40 28.16 -6.38
N THR A 21 -4.88 26.92 -6.29
CA THR A 21 -5.47 26.21 -7.44
C THR A 21 -6.99 26.35 -7.45
N ASN A 22 -7.56 26.82 -8.56
CA ASN A 22 -9.02 26.87 -8.79
C ASN A 22 -9.55 25.70 -9.64
N ASP A 23 -8.66 24.93 -10.25
CA ASP A 23 -9.01 23.77 -11.08
C ASP A 23 -9.41 22.56 -10.22
N LYS A 24 -10.62 22.05 -10.45
CA LYS A 24 -11.20 20.91 -9.72
C LYS A 24 -10.42 19.61 -9.94
N SER A 25 -9.89 19.38 -11.13
CA SER A 25 -9.09 18.19 -11.45
C SER A 25 -7.78 18.22 -10.68
N LYS A 26 -7.08 19.35 -10.71
CA LYS A 26 -5.84 19.56 -9.95
C LYS A 26 -6.06 19.50 -8.44
N ARG A 27 -7.19 20.02 -7.92
CA ARG A 27 -7.53 19.86 -6.50
C ARG A 27 -7.66 18.39 -6.09
N ARG A 28 -8.28 17.56 -6.93
CA ARG A 28 -8.40 16.11 -6.67
C ARG A 28 -7.03 15.42 -6.68
N SER A 29 -6.15 15.75 -7.62
CA SER A 29 -4.80 15.16 -7.65
C SER A 29 -3.98 15.56 -6.42
N LEU A 30 -4.07 16.82 -5.98
CA LEU A 30 -3.42 17.30 -4.76
C LEU A 30 -3.95 16.58 -3.51
N GLN A 31 -5.27 16.38 -3.41
CA GLN A 31 -5.87 15.59 -2.33
C GLN A 31 -5.39 14.15 -2.32
N ALA A 32 -5.26 13.52 -3.49
CA ALA A 32 -4.70 12.17 -3.60
C ALA A 32 -3.24 12.13 -3.11
N SER A 33 -2.43 13.13 -3.46
CA SER A 33 -1.06 13.24 -2.94
C SER A 33 -1.02 13.42 -1.42
N PHE A 34 -1.93 14.20 -0.83
CA PHE A 34 -2.05 14.31 0.63
C PHE A 34 -2.39 12.98 1.30
N ALA A 35 -3.35 12.24 0.74
CA ALA A 35 -3.76 10.95 1.28
C ALA A 35 -2.60 9.94 1.30
N ARG A 36 -1.68 10.03 0.34
CA ARG A 36 -0.46 9.20 0.30
C ARG A 36 0.61 9.65 1.30
N LEU A 37 0.83 10.96 1.47
CA LEU A 37 1.90 11.48 2.33
C LEU A 37 1.55 11.50 3.82
N LYS A 38 0.27 11.59 4.18
CA LYS A 38 -0.15 11.67 5.59
C LYS A 38 0.26 10.44 6.41
N PRO A 39 0.06 9.18 5.95
CA PRO A 39 0.54 8.00 6.65
C PRO A 39 2.07 7.96 6.79
N VAL A 40 2.79 8.35 5.73
CA VAL A 40 4.26 8.44 5.71
C VAL A 40 4.75 9.40 6.79
N LEU A 41 4.12 10.58 6.90
CA LEU A 41 4.47 11.56 7.93
C LEU A 41 4.27 11.00 9.34
N LEU A 42 3.14 10.33 9.60
CA LEU A 42 2.84 9.74 10.91
C LEU A 42 3.86 8.67 11.30
N ILE A 43 4.23 7.80 10.36
CA ILE A 43 5.26 6.77 10.56
C ILE A 43 6.60 7.41 10.89
N LEU A 44 7.03 8.42 10.12
CA LEU A 44 8.31 9.10 10.37
C LEU A 44 8.32 9.88 11.70
N GLN A 45 7.18 10.46 12.11
CA GLN A 45 7.03 11.14 13.40
C GLN A 45 7.13 10.19 14.60
N SER A 46 6.79 8.90 14.42
CA SER A 46 6.85 7.91 15.49
C SER A 46 8.27 7.46 15.84
N GLY A 47 9.30 7.96 15.14
CA GLY A 47 10.70 7.64 15.41
C GLY A 47 11.12 6.23 15.02
N ILE A 48 10.34 5.55 14.15
CA ILE A 48 10.70 4.23 13.63
C ILE A 48 11.96 4.35 12.78
N THR A 49 12.92 3.46 13.05
CA THR A 49 14.19 3.40 12.33
C THR A 49 14.04 2.75 10.96
N GLU A 50 14.96 3.07 10.04
CA GLU A 50 15.01 2.44 8.71
C GLU A 50 15.09 0.92 8.81
N GLU A 51 15.91 0.39 9.73
CA GLU A 51 16.05 -1.06 9.93
C GLU A 51 14.72 -1.71 10.33
N SER A 52 13.94 -1.07 11.21
CA SER A 52 12.62 -1.56 11.60
C SER A 52 11.64 -1.55 10.42
N LEU A 53 11.67 -0.51 9.58
CA LEU A 53 10.85 -0.45 8.37
C LEU A 53 11.23 -1.55 7.37
N ARG A 54 12.53 -1.84 7.22
CA ARG A 54 13.01 -2.94 6.36
C ARG A 54 12.57 -4.31 6.88
N LYS A 55 12.60 -4.53 8.20
CA LYS A 55 12.07 -5.76 8.82
C LYS A 55 10.57 -5.91 8.59
N GLN A 56 9.81 -4.81 8.71
CA GLN A 56 8.37 -4.81 8.41
C GLN A 56 8.09 -5.10 6.94
N LEU A 57 8.86 -4.52 6.02
CA LEU A 57 8.73 -4.77 4.58
C LEU A 57 8.92 -6.25 4.28
N LEU A 58 10.04 -6.83 4.73
CA LEU A 58 10.33 -8.25 4.55
C LEU A 58 9.22 -9.14 5.10
N SER A 59 8.70 -8.81 6.29
CA SER A 59 7.61 -9.56 6.90
C SER A 59 6.30 -9.48 6.09
N GLN A 60 5.98 -8.33 5.49
CA GLN A 60 4.79 -8.21 4.64
C GLN A 60 4.98 -8.93 3.29
N GLU A 61 6.18 -8.88 2.69
CA GLU A 61 6.49 -9.60 1.45
C GLU A 61 6.36 -11.11 1.64
N GLN A 62 6.94 -11.65 2.72
CA GLN A 62 6.78 -13.07 3.08
C GLN A 62 5.32 -13.45 3.33
N ARG A 63 4.56 -12.55 3.96
CA ARG A 63 3.13 -12.77 4.19
C ARG A 63 2.35 -12.80 2.87
N LEU A 64 2.65 -11.89 1.94
CA LEU A 64 2.02 -11.85 0.62
C LEU A 64 2.31 -13.13 -0.16
N GLU A 65 3.56 -13.59 -0.14
CA GLU A 65 3.99 -14.83 -0.78
C GLU A 65 3.23 -16.03 -0.22
N ALA A 66 3.18 -16.17 1.11
CA ALA A 66 2.48 -17.27 1.77
C ALA A 66 0.97 -17.28 1.48
N VAL A 67 0.33 -16.10 1.49
CA VAL A 67 -1.09 -15.96 1.15
C VAL A 67 -1.34 -16.31 -0.31
N THR A 68 -0.52 -15.78 -1.22
CA THR A 68 -0.66 -16.02 -2.66
C THR A 68 -0.49 -17.50 -2.99
N SER A 69 0.50 -18.16 -2.38
CA SER A 69 0.71 -19.60 -2.50
C SER A 69 -0.54 -20.38 -2.07
N ARG A 70 -1.07 -20.08 -0.87
CA ARG A 70 -2.29 -20.71 -0.36
C ARG A 70 -3.51 -20.49 -1.25
N ILE A 71 -3.67 -19.29 -1.81
CA ILE A 71 -4.76 -18.99 -2.76
C ILE A 71 -4.60 -19.86 -4.01
N ASN A 72 -3.38 -19.97 -4.55
CA ASN A 72 -3.11 -20.79 -5.73
C ASN A 72 -3.44 -22.26 -5.46
N ASP A 73 -3.00 -22.83 -4.33
CA ASP A 73 -3.31 -24.21 -3.96
C ASP A 73 -4.83 -24.46 -3.93
N GLN A 74 -5.58 -23.56 -3.30
CA GLN A 74 -7.04 -23.68 -3.20
C GLN A 74 -7.75 -23.53 -4.55
N VAL A 75 -7.23 -22.67 -5.43
CA VAL A 75 -7.76 -22.49 -6.79
C VAL A 75 -7.47 -23.73 -7.64
N GLU A 76 -6.26 -24.28 -7.58
CA GLU A 76 -5.88 -25.51 -8.30
C GLU A 76 -6.70 -26.72 -7.86
N GLU A 77 -6.98 -26.85 -6.56
CA GLU A 77 -7.88 -27.91 -6.06
C GLU A 77 -9.30 -27.81 -6.63
N MET A 78 -9.81 -26.58 -6.78
CA MET A 78 -11.13 -26.33 -7.37
C MET A 78 -11.15 -26.61 -8.88
N GLU A 79 -10.07 -26.29 -9.59
CA GLU A 79 -9.90 -26.61 -11.02
C GLU A 79 -9.90 -28.12 -11.26
N LYS A 80 -9.15 -28.88 -10.45
CA LYS A 80 -9.12 -30.35 -10.53
C LYS A 80 -10.48 -31.00 -10.29
N LYS A 81 -11.36 -30.35 -9.51
CA LYS A 81 -12.73 -30.79 -9.25
C LYS A 81 -13.73 -30.40 -10.35
N GLY A 82 -13.28 -29.75 -11.43
CA GLY A 82 -14.12 -29.36 -12.57
C GLY A 82 -15.08 -28.21 -12.26
N SER A 83 -14.79 -27.38 -11.26
CA SER A 83 -15.68 -26.31 -10.83
C SER A 83 -15.59 -25.09 -11.76
N LEU A 84 -16.70 -24.71 -12.39
CA LEU A 84 -16.81 -23.50 -13.22
C LEU A 84 -16.93 -22.27 -12.31
N GLY A 85 -15.83 -21.53 -12.10
CA GLY A 85 -15.86 -20.29 -11.30
C GLY A 85 -14.55 -19.86 -10.64
N THR A 86 -13.40 -20.31 -11.14
CA THR A 86 -12.10 -20.17 -10.45
C THR A 86 -11.64 -18.72 -10.31
N TYR A 87 -11.98 -17.85 -11.26
CA TYR A 87 -11.71 -16.41 -11.15
C TYR A 87 -12.48 -15.74 -10.01
N ALA A 88 -13.80 -15.94 -9.94
CA ALA A 88 -14.63 -15.35 -8.89
C ALA A 88 -14.25 -15.91 -7.50
N TYR A 89 -13.91 -17.19 -7.46
CA TYR A 89 -13.41 -17.84 -6.25
C TYR A 89 -12.05 -17.26 -5.81
N ARG A 90 -11.09 -17.11 -6.73
CA ARG A 90 -9.81 -16.44 -6.46
C ARG A 90 -10.03 -15.03 -5.90
N LYS A 91 -10.89 -14.23 -6.52
CA LYS A 91 -11.19 -12.86 -6.05
C LYS A 91 -11.80 -12.84 -4.66
N LYS A 92 -12.66 -13.80 -4.34
CA LYS A 92 -13.19 -13.98 -2.98
C LYS A 92 -12.06 -14.29 -2.00
N LEU A 93 -11.17 -15.22 -2.33
CA LEU A 93 -10.03 -15.56 -1.46
C LEU A 93 -9.08 -14.37 -1.28
N GLU A 94 -8.76 -13.63 -2.34
CA GLU A 94 -7.95 -12.40 -2.26
C GLU A 94 -8.58 -11.38 -1.29
N SER A 95 -9.91 -11.26 -1.30
CA SER A 95 -10.65 -10.43 -0.35
C SER A 95 -10.59 -11.00 1.07
N ASP A 96 -10.87 -12.30 1.26
CA ASP A 96 -10.90 -12.97 2.57
C ASP A 96 -9.51 -12.91 3.25
N PHE A 97 -8.43 -12.98 2.48
CA PHE A 97 -7.06 -12.86 2.97
C PHE A 97 -6.52 -11.42 3.01
N ASN A 98 -7.33 -10.42 2.63
CA ASN A 98 -6.96 -9.00 2.58
C ASN A 98 -5.68 -8.73 1.76
N VAL A 99 -5.53 -9.37 0.61
CA VAL A 99 -4.34 -9.23 -0.25
C VAL A 99 -4.04 -7.77 -0.56
N SER A 100 -5.08 -6.98 -0.88
CA SER A 100 -4.94 -5.55 -1.18
C SER A 100 -4.41 -4.71 0.00
N ASP A 101 -4.71 -5.07 1.26
CA ASP A 101 -4.14 -4.39 2.44
C ASP A 101 -2.65 -4.67 2.57
N ILE A 102 -2.25 -5.92 2.34
CA ILE A 102 -0.84 -6.34 2.38
C ILE A 102 -0.05 -5.62 1.30
N GLU A 103 -0.56 -5.61 0.06
CA GLU A 103 0.04 -4.89 -1.08
C GLU A 103 0.16 -3.40 -0.79
N SER A 104 -0.90 -2.76 -0.29
CA SER A 104 -0.90 -1.33 0.05
C SER A 104 0.14 -1.00 1.13
N ARG A 105 0.36 -1.89 2.09
CA ARG A 105 1.39 -1.73 3.14
C ARG A 105 2.80 -1.91 2.58
N ILE A 106 3.01 -2.86 1.69
CA ILE A 106 4.28 -3.05 0.97
C ILE A 106 4.60 -1.79 0.16
N GLU A 107 3.64 -1.29 -0.64
CA GLU A 107 3.80 -0.07 -1.42
C GLU A 107 4.18 1.13 -0.55
N LEU A 108 3.51 1.28 0.60
CA LEU A 108 3.80 2.34 1.55
C LEU A 108 5.23 2.24 2.12
N LEU A 109 5.65 1.04 2.52
CA LEU A 109 6.99 0.80 3.08
C LEU A 109 8.08 1.03 2.03
N CYS A 110 7.90 0.51 0.81
CA CYS A 110 8.78 0.78 -0.33
C CYS A 110 8.86 2.28 -0.63
N TYR A 111 7.72 2.98 -0.59
CA TYR A 111 7.69 4.42 -0.82
C TYR A 111 8.45 5.22 0.26
N ILE A 112 8.46 4.76 1.51
CA ILE A 112 9.23 5.40 2.59
C ILE A 112 10.72 5.12 2.45
N LEU A 113 11.09 3.87 2.12
CA LEU A 113 12.47 3.40 2.07
C LEU A 113 13.23 3.95 0.85
N ASN A 114 12.54 4.19 -0.27
CA ASN A 114 13.09 4.85 -1.46
C ASN A 114 13.14 6.37 -1.29
#